data_AF-A6IWZ9-F1
#
_entry.id   AF-A6IWZ9-F1
#
_cell.length_a   1.000
_cell.length_b   1.000
_cell.length_c   1.000
_cell.angle_alpha   90.00
_cell.angle_beta   90.00
_cell.angle_gamma   90.00
#
_symmetry.space_group_name_H-M   'P 1'
#
loop_
_entity.id
_entity.type
_entity.pdbx_description
1 polymer ?
#
loop_
_entity_poly.entity_id
_entity_poly.type
_entity_poly.pdbx_seq_one_letter_code
_entity_poly.pdbx_strand_id
1 'polypeptide(L)'
;MNLHQVLTGAVNPGDHCFSVGSVGEQRFTAYASGCDIVILGSNFERLQIIPGAKHGNIQVGCVDCSMQQGKVCNLVITCRILSE
;
A
#
# COMPACT_ATOMS: atom_id res chain seq x y z
N MET A 1 15.51 -22.64 4.99
CA MET A 1 14.18 -22.64 4.34
C MET A 1 14.00 -21.30 3.65
N ASN A 2 13.74 -21.29 2.35
CA ASN A 2 13.37 -20.05 1.66
C ASN A 2 11.90 -19.80 1.98
N LEU A 3 11.62 -18.74 2.74
CA LEU A 3 10.27 -18.36 3.11
C LEU A 3 9.60 -17.79 1.85
N HIS A 4 8.81 -18.61 1.15
CA HIS A 4 7.95 -18.12 0.08
C HIS A 4 6.88 -17.27 0.74
N GLN A 5 6.93 -15.96 0.50
CA GLN A 5 5.92 -15.09 1.03
C GLN A 5 4.63 -15.28 0.23
N VAL A 6 3.59 -15.76 0.89
CA VAL A 6 2.25 -15.80 0.33
C VAL A 6 1.64 -14.41 0.54
N LEU A 7 1.44 -13.66 -0.54
CA LEU A 7 0.63 -12.45 -0.53
C LEU A 7 -0.83 -12.88 -0.54
N THR A 8 -1.51 -12.80 0.61
CA THR A 8 -2.95 -13.05 0.71
C THR A 8 -3.68 -11.73 0.72
N GLY A 9 -4.52 -11.48 -0.29
CA GLY A 9 -5.34 -10.28 -0.40
C GLY A 9 -5.39 -9.75 -1.82
N ALA A 10 -6.55 -9.87 -2.47
CA ALA A 10 -6.81 -9.24 -3.75
C ALA A 10 -6.82 -7.71 -3.60
N VAL A 11 -6.52 -7.00 -4.69
CA VAL A 11 -6.75 -5.55 -4.75
C VAL A 11 -8.24 -5.30 -4.63
N ASN A 12 -8.64 -4.30 -3.83
CA ASN A 12 -10.03 -3.88 -3.73
C ASN A 12 -10.59 -3.51 -5.12
N PRO A 13 -11.89 -3.74 -5.37
CA PRO A 13 -12.53 -3.28 -6.59
C PRO A 13 -12.69 -1.76 -6.58
N GLY A 14 -12.57 -1.13 -7.75
CA GLY A 14 -12.73 0.31 -7.93
C GLY A 14 -11.56 0.97 -8.65
N ASP A 15 -11.68 2.26 -8.91
CA ASP A 15 -10.61 3.06 -9.50
C ASP A 15 -9.59 3.50 -8.43
N HIS A 16 -8.32 3.59 -8.79
CA HIS A 16 -7.24 4.05 -7.90
C HIS A 16 -7.03 3.20 -6.64
N CYS A 17 -7.38 1.90 -6.68
CA CYS A 17 -7.11 0.97 -5.58
C CYS A 17 -5.63 0.54 -5.48
N PHE A 18 -4.77 1.04 -6.36
CA PHE A 18 -3.32 0.95 -6.25
C PHE A 18 -2.67 2.24 -6.79
N SER A 19 -1.46 2.51 -6.32
CA SER A 19 -0.63 3.59 -6.83
C SER A 19 0.86 3.22 -6.72
N VAL A 20 1.65 3.76 -7.64
CA VAL A 20 3.11 3.57 -7.68
C VAL A 20 3.76 4.84 -7.17
N GLY A 21 4.66 4.70 -6.21
CA GLY A 21 5.46 5.79 -5.67
C GLY A 21 6.94 5.54 -5.80
N SER A 22 7.73 6.52 -5.37
CA SER A 22 9.17 6.40 -5.29
C SER A 22 9.77 7.05 -4.05
N VAL A 23 10.84 6.43 -3.57
CA VAL A 23 11.72 6.93 -2.52
C VAL A 23 13.10 7.09 -3.15
N GLY A 24 13.45 8.31 -3.57
CA GLY A 24 14.60 8.51 -4.44
C GLY A 24 14.44 7.73 -5.75
N GLU A 25 15.42 6.90 -6.10
CA GLU A 25 15.40 6.06 -7.30
C GLU A 25 14.62 4.74 -7.14
N GLN A 26 14.25 4.38 -5.89
CA GLN A 26 13.56 3.11 -5.63
C GLN A 26 12.06 3.27 -5.79
N ARG A 27 11.46 2.45 -6.66
CA ARG A 27 10.00 2.36 -6.83
C ARG A 27 9.37 1.39 -5.85
N PHE A 28 8.11 1.66 -5.51
CA PHE A 28 7.25 0.78 -4.75
C PHE A 28 5.81 0.88 -5.27
N THR A 29 5.03 -0.17 -5.02
CA THR A 29 3.60 -0.22 -5.35
C THR A 29 2.82 -0.33 -4.05
N ALA A 30 1.90 0.58 -3.79
CA ALA A 30 0.94 0.44 -2.70
C ALA A 30 -0.43 0.06 -3.26
N TYR A 31 -1.12 -0.87 -2.62
CA TYR A 31 -2.48 -1.24 -3.01
C TYR A 31 -3.39 -1.50 -1.81
N ALA A 32 -4.67 -1.23 -2.00
CA ALA A 32 -5.72 -1.47 -1.02
C ALA A 32 -6.12 -2.95 -1.02
N SER A 33 -6.14 -3.58 0.15
CA SER A 33 -6.62 -4.95 0.33
C SER A 33 -7.51 -5.03 1.57
N GLY A 34 -8.82 -5.06 1.35
CA GLY A 34 -9.81 -4.85 2.39
C GLY A 34 -9.60 -3.50 3.08
N CYS A 35 -9.34 -3.53 4.39
CA CYS A 35 -9.02 -2.35 5.19
C CYS A 35 -7.51 -2.05 5.29
N ASP A 36 -6.66 -2.94 4.78
CA ASP A 36 -5.21 -2.80 4.83
C ASP A 36 -4.66 -2.13 3.57
N ILE A 37 -3.48 -1.52 3.71
CA ILE A 37 -2.67 -1.06 2.58
C ILE A 37 -1.41 -1.91 2.54
N VAL A 38 -1.18 -2.59 1.43
CA VAL A 38 0.01 -3.43 1.23
C VAL A 38 1.00 -2.67 0.36
N ILE A 39 2.25 -2.62 0.79
CA ILE A 39 3.34 -1.98 0.08
C ILE A 39 4.29 -3.05 -0.43
N LEU A 40 4.49 -3.07 -1.74
CA LEU A 40 5.39 -3.97 -2.45
C LEU A 40 6.58 -3.20 -3.00
N GLY A 41 7.74 -3.84 -3.04
CA GLY A 41 8.91 -3.36 -3.75
C GLY A 41 8.79 -3.61 -5.25
N SER A 42 9.82 -3.19 -5.99
CA SER A 42 9.84 -3.31 -7.45
C SER A 42 9.76 -4.76 -7.95
N ASN A 43 10.15 -5.75 -7.13
CA ASN A 43 10.07 -7.17 -7.48
C ASN A 43 8.82 -7.84 -6.90
N PHE A 44 7.81 -7.05 -6.51
CA PHE A 44 6.57 -7.50 -5.87
C PHE A 44 6.78 -8.25 -4.54
N GLU A 45 7.95 -8.10 -3.92
CA GLU A 45 8.18 -8.51 -2.54
C GLU A 45 7.45 -7.55 -1.59
N ARG A 46 6.82 -8.06 -0.53
CA ARG A 46 6.15 -7.18 0.43
C ARG A 46 7.16 -6.54 1.33
N LEU A 47 7.16 -5.22 1.32
CA LEU A 47 7.97 -4.39 2.19
C LEU A 47 7.24 -4.11 3.50
N GLN A 48 5.94 -3.80 3.44
CA GLN A 48 5.16 -3.40 4.61
C GLN A 48 3.66 -3.66 4.42
N ILE A 49 2.94 -3.81 5.54
CA ILE A 49 1.48 -3.72 5.60
C ILE A 49 1.13 -2.61 6.59
N ILE A 50 0.25 -1.70 6.19
CA ILE A 50 -0.39 -0.72 7.07
C ILE A 50 -1.74 -1.31 7.48
N PRO A 51 -1.91 -1.75 8.74
CA PRO A 51 -3.13 -2.42 9.15
C PRO A 51 -4.29 -1.44 9.33
N GLY A 52 -5.43 -1.74 8.69
CA GLY A 52 -6.70 -1.04 8.83
C GLY A 52 -7.38 -1.25 10.19
N ALA A 53 -6.99 -2.28 10.94
CA ALA A 53 -7.49 -2.55 12.28
C ALA A 53 -7.29 -1.36 13.26
N LYS A 54 -6.24 -0.55 13.04
CA LYS A 54 -5.99 0.67 13.83
C LYS A 54 -6.91 1.84 13.44
N HIS A 55 -7.65 1.70 12.33
CA HIS A 55 -8.48 2.72 11.71
C HIS A 55 -9.95 2.30 11.62
N GLY A 56 -10.39 1.38 12.49
CA GLY A 56 -11.79 0.93 12.54
C GLY A 56 -12.16 -0.14 11.51
N ASN A 57 -11.18 -0.78 10.85
CA ASN A 57 -11.40 -1.76 9.79
C ASN A 57 -12.24 -1.23 8.60
N ILE A 58 -12.19 0.09 8.37
CA ILE A 58 -12.86 0.70 7.24
C ILE A 58 -12.12 0.29 5.96
N GLN A 59 -12.87 -0.15 4.95
CA GLN A 59 -12.30 -0.54 3.66
C GLN A 59 -11.59 0.65 3.01
N VAL A 60 -10.39 0.41 2.47
CA VAL A 60 -9.64 1.45 1.76
C VAL A 60 -10.21 1.57 0.35
N GLY A 61 -10.78 2.74 0.04
CA GLY A 61 -11.38 3.03 -1.27
C GLY A 61 -10.35 3.40 -2.35
N CYS A 62 -9.31 4.16 -1.99
CA CYS A 62 -8.27 4.58 -2.92
C CYS A 62 -6.91 4.77 -2.24
N VAL A 63 -5.84 4.67 -3.03
CA VAL A 63 -4.45 4.85 -2.59
C VAL A 63 -3.77 5.81 -3.55
N ASP A 64 -3.03 6.79 -3.02
CA ASP A 64 -2.20 7.69 -3.81
C ASP A 64 -0.78 7.78 -3.22
N CYS A 65 0.23 7.74 -4.09
CA CYS A 65 1.63 7.65 -3.72
C CYS A 65 2.42 8.81 -4.31
N SER A 66 3.31 9.40 -3.50
CA SER A 66 4.20 10.46 -3.97
C SER A 66 5.35 9.88 -4.79
N MET A 67 5.70 10.56 -5.88
CA MET A 67 6.87 10.30 -6.72
C MET A 67 8.13 11.07 -6.26
N GLN A 68 8.04 11.88 -5.20
CA GLN A 68 9.11 12.79 -4.78
C GLN A 68 9.44 12.70 -3.28
N GLN A 69 8.48 12.33 -2.44
CA GLN A 69 8.62 12.38 -0.97
C GLN A 69 8.48 11.02 -0.27
N GLY A 70 8.73 9.91 -0.95
CA GLY A 70 8.78 8.63 -0.25
C GLY A 70 9.91 8.64 0.79
N LYS A 71 9.60 8.55 2.09
CA LYS A 71 10.58 8.27 3.15
C LYS A 71 10.33 6.86 3.67
N VAL A 72 11.34 5.98 3.63
CA VAL A 72 11.19 4.55 3.97
C VAL A 72 10.95 4.28 5.47
N CYS A 73 11.16 5.25 6.36
CA CYS A 73 10.87 5.10 7.80
C CYS A 73 9.60 5.83 8.27
N ASN A 74 9.01 6.65 7.40
CA ASN A 74 7.80 7.45 7.61
C ASN A 74 7.15 7.66 6.24
N LEU A 75 6.73 6.57 5.60
CA LEU A 75 6.15 6.64 4.26
C LEU A 75 4.84 7.43 4.39
N VAL A 76 4.85 8.68 3.95
CA VAL A 76 3.63 9.47 3.80
C VAL A 76 2.93 8.92 2.56
N ILE A 77 2.30 7.76 2.70
CA ILE A 77 1.17 7.42 1.87
C ILE A 77 0.06 8.31 2.38
N THR A 78 -0.28 9.35 1.62
CA THR A 78 -1.48 10.11 1.89
C THR A 78 -2.65 9.23 1.44
N CYS A 79 -3.00 8.25 2.25
CA CYS A 79 -4.20 7.47 2.01
C CYS A 79 -5.36 8.33 2.48
N ARG A 80 -6.01 9.01 1.53
CA ARG A 80 -7.31 9.60 1.81
C ARG A 80 -8.28 8.42 1.85
N ILE A 81 -8.56 7.91 3.05
CA ILE A 81 -9.70 7.01 3.26
C ILE A 81 -10.91 7.87 2.96
N LEU A 82 -11.39 7.83 1.71
CA LEU A 82 -12.66 8.41 1.32
C LEU A 82 -13.73 7.50 1.94
N SER A 83 -14.07 7.73 3.20
CA SER A 83 -15.42 7.50 3.66
C SER A 83 -16.28 8.56 2.96
N GLU A 84 -17.24 8.12 2.14
CA GLU A 84 -18.24 8.99 1.52
C GLU A 84 -18.85 9.98 2.55
#